data_AF-A0A178DRT5-F1
#
_entry.id   AF-A0A178DRT5-F1
#
_cell.length_a   1.000
_cell.length_b   1.000
_cell.length_c   1.000
_cell.angle_alpha   90.00
_cell.angle_beta   90.00
_cell.angle_gamma   90.00
#
_symmetry.space_group_name_H-M   'P 1'
#
loop_
_entity.id
_entity.type
_entity.pdbx_description
1 polymer ?
#
loop_
_entity_poly.entity_id
_entity_poly.type
_entity_poly.pdbx_seq_one_letter_code
_entity_poly.pdbx_strand_id
1 'polypeptide(L)'
;MLSLLGTHSVLVVDEGLIDCIAEMQHLTRMINTEEGVAFPELYIRSFTSARIVVEYKLFRLCNESVSRFSRAMCIAAQIYANRVLRTFERGNLFIHHLAERLKKAIEQTLDDIAEGAQMNKEQLMSVLWMSVMGAVGSRNGPLRAWFVGMVRSGCYNAGVSTSSAFESVLGSMLWSERSLGKDRIALWKEVEQGEACDPWSLW
;
A
#
# COMPACT_ATOMS: atom_id res chain seq x y z
N MET A 1 37.75 -22.71 -7.28
CA MET A 1 36.50 -23.41 -7.64
C MET A 1 35.46 -22.32 -7.84
N LEU A 2 35.10 -22.05 -9.10
CA LEU A 2 34.35 -20.89 -9.57
C LEU A 2 32.84 -21.00 -9.28
N SER A 3 32.20 -19.81 -9.29
CA SER A 3 30.75 -19.53 -9.44
C SER A 3 29.91 -19.67 -8.16
N LEU A 4 29.11 -18.71 -7.70
CA LEU A 4 28.42 -17.60 -8.39
C LEU A 4 28.27 -16.38 -7.47
N LEU A 5 28.55 -15.21 -8.03
CA LEU A 5 27.95 -13.94 -7.63
C LEU A 5 26.42 -14.05 -7.70
N GLY A 6 25.73 -13.37 -6.78
CA GLY A 6 24.39 -12.87 -7.05
C GLY A 6 23.28 -13.44 -6.16
N THR A 7 23.14 -12.89 -4.95
CA THR A 7 21.82 -12.70 -4.33
C THR A 7 21.82 -11.37 -3.58
N HIS A 8 22.02 -10.26 -4.30
CA HIS A 8 21.44 -9.01 -3.82
C HIS A 8 19.93 -9.21 -3.95
N SER A 9 19.25 -9.49 -2.84
CA SER A 9 17.79 -9.41 -2.82
C SER A 9 17.42 -8.00 -3.28
N VAL A 10 16.92 -7.83 -4.49
CA VAL A 10 16.54 -6.52 -5.06
C VAL A 10 15.37 -5.89 -4.27
N LEU A 11 14.70 -6.73 -3.47
CA LEU A 11 13.48 -6.45 -2.71
C LEU A 11 13.76 -6.30 -1.20
N VAL A 12 14.81 -5.57 -0.81
CA VAL A 12 15.04 -5.19 0.60
C VAL A 12 14.09 -4.04 0.99
N VAL A 13 13.45 -4.20 2.14
CA VAL A 13 12.68 -3.15 2.81
C VAL A 13 13.62 -2.33 3.70
N ASP A 14 13.62 -1.00 3.53
CA ASP A 14 14.38 -0.09 4.37
C ASP A 14 13.89 -0.13 5.83
N GLU A 15 14.80 -0.24 6.82
CA GLU A 15 14.43 -0.26 8.24
C GLU A 15 13.65 1.00 8.66
N GLY A 16 14.01 2.17 8.11
CA GLY A 16 13.30 3.41 8.36
C GLY A 16 11.86 3.40 7.82
N LEU A 17 11.58 2.62 6.78
CA LEU A 17 10.22 2.42 6.27
C LEU A 17 9.41 1.53 7.22
N ILE A 18 10.03 0.50 7.83
CA ILE A 18 9.38 -0.34 8.84
C ILE A 18 8.94 0.52 10.04
N ASP A 19 9.82 1.40 10.52
CA ASP A 19 9.51 2.33 11.61
C ASP A 19 8.36 3.28 11.25
N CYS A 20 8.36 3.83 10.02
CA CYS A 20 7.26 4.68 9.54
C CYS A 20 5.94 3.92 9.51
N ILE A 21 5.94 2.67 9.04
CA ILE A 21 4.74 1.83 9.00
C ILE A 21 4.23 1.55 10.42
N ALA A 22 5.11 1.25 11.37
CA ALA A 22 4.76 1.03 12.77
C ALA A 22 4.15 2.29 13.43
N GLU A 23 4.75 3.47 13.19
CA GLU A 23 4.22 4.76 13.62
C GLU A 23 2.82 5.02 13.02
N MET A 24 2.63 4.76 11.72
CA MET A 24 1.33 4.88 11.06
C MET A 24 0.27 3.92 11.63
N GLN A 25 0.65 2.68 11.96
CA GLN A 25 -0.25 1.72 12.59
C GLN A 25 -0.66 2.19 14.00
N HIS A 26 0.25 2.83 14.74
CA HIS A 26 -0.07 3.43 16.04
C HIS A 26 -1.08 4.59 15.88
N LEU A 27 -0.80 5.53 14.96
CA LEU A 27 -1.71 6.65 14.67
C LEU A 27 -3.10 6.18 14.22
N THR A 28 -3.14 5.15 13.37
CA THR A 28 -4.40 4.56 12.89
C THR A 28 -5.20 3.95 14.05
N ARG A 29 -4.54 3.25 14.97
CA ARG A 29 -5.19 2.69 16.16
C ARG A 29 -5.81 3.79 17.02
N MET A 30 -5.10 4.89 17.26
CA MET A 30 -5.62 6.06 18.00
C MET A 30 -6.91 6.59 17.36
N ILE A 31 -6.91 6.83 16.04
CA ILE A 31 -8.12 7.25 15.30
C ILE A 31 -9.27 6.26 15.51
N ASN A 32 -8.98 4.96 15.44
CA ASN A 32 -10.00 3.93 15.49
C ASN A 32 -10.57 3.69 16.91
N THR A 33 -9.83 3.98 17.97
CA THR A 33 -10.29 3.78 19.35
C THR A 33 -11.15 4.92 19.90
N GLU A 34 -11.15 6.11 19.29
CA GLU A 34 -11.44 7.35 20.03
C GLU A 34 -12.61 8.22 19.52
N GLU A 35 -13.41 7.80 18.54
CA GLU A 35 -14.68 8.49 18.24
C GLU A 35 -15.69 8.27 19.39
N GLY A 36 -15.70 9.23 20.32
CA GLY A 36 -16.61 9.30 21.47
C GLY A 36 -16.09 10.17 22.63
N VAL A 37 -14.80 10.52 22.65
CA VAL A 37 -14.17 11.30 23.74
C VAL A 37 -13.56 12.58 23.17
N ALA A 38 -13.88 13.73 23.76
CA ALA A 38 -13.26 15.00 23.39
C ALA A 38 -11.76 14.95 23.68
N PHE A 39 -10.94 15.14 22.66
CA PHE A 39 -9.49 15.15 22.83
C PHE A 39 -9.02 16.42 23.55
N PRO A 40 -8.14 16.29 24.56
CA PRO A 40 -7.39 17.42 25.05
C PRO A 40 -6.58 18.05 23.90
N GLU A 41 -6.53 19.39 23.84
CA GLU A 41 -5.85 20.13 22.77
C GLU A 41 -4.37 19.71 22.56
N LEU A 42 -3.70 19.31 23.65
CA LEU A 42 -2.34 18.77 23.64
C LEU A 42 -2.21 17.47 22.82
N TYR A 43 -3.25 16.64 22.82
CA TYR A 43 -3.28 15.37 22.10
C TYR A 43 -3.44 15.61 20.59
N ILE A 44 -4.32 16.54 20.19
CA ILE A 44 -4.52 16.93 18.79
C ILE A 44 -3.21 17.49 18.19
N ARG A 45 -2.50 18.33 18.95
CA ARG A 45 -1.19 18.87 18.54
C ARG A 45 -0.15 17.76 18.38
N SER A 46 -0.07 16.84 19.34
CA SER A 46 0.89 15.72 19.31
C SER A 46 0.62 14.77 18.14
N PHE A 47 -0.65 14.43 17.88
CA PHE A 47 -1.08 13.63 16.74
C PHE A 47 -0.75 14.30 15.40
N THR A 48 -1.05 15.60 15.29
CA THR A 48 -0.76 16.37 14.06
C THR A 48 0.74 16.43 13.78
N SER A 49 1.55 16.67 14.80
CA SER A 49 3.01 16.67 14.69
C SER A 49 3.56 15.30 14.30
N ALA A 50 3.10 14.23 14.94
CA ALA A 50 3.52 12.87 14.63
C ALA A 50 3.20 12.50 13.17
N ARG A 51 1.99 12.84 12.70
CA ARG A 51 1.60 12.63 11.29
C ARG A 51 2.52 13.37 10.32
N ILE A 52 2.81 14.65 10.57
CA ILE A 52 3.69 15.46 9.69
C ILE A 52 5.10 14.86 9.65
N VAL A 53 5.61 14.40 10.78
CA VAL A 53 6.93 13.74 10.86
C VAL A 53 6.96 12.46 10.03
N VAL A 54 5.94 11.60 10.16
CA VAL A 54 5.80 10.38 9.35
C VAL A 54 5.76 10.69 7.86
N GLU A 55 4.94 11.66 7.44
CA GLU A 55 4.84 12.07 6.04
C GLU A 55 6.18 12.55 5.48
N TYR A 56 6.91 13.35 6.26
CA TYR A 56 8.23 13.84 5.88
C TYR A 56 9.26 12.70 5.77
N LYS A 57 9.27 11.77 6.73
CA LYS A 57 10.13 10.59 6.69
C LYS A 57 9.84 9.75 5.44
N LEU A 58 8.56 9.45 5.16
CA LEU A 58 8.14 8.72 3.97
C LEU A 58 8.54 9.44 2.67
N PHE A 59 8.45 10.76 2.64
CA PHE A 59 8.88 11.55 1.48
C PHE A 59 10.39 11.42 1.26
N ARG A 60 11.19 11.54 2.33
CA ARG A 60 12.65 11.35 2.25
C ARG A 60 13.03 9.94 1.83
N LEU A 61 12.51 8.92 2.50
CA LEU A 61 12.77 7.52 2.19
C LEU A 61 12.38 7.18 0.75
N CYS A 62 11.27 7.71 0.24
CA CYS A 62 10.88 7.50 -1.16
C CYS A 62 11.94 8.01 -2.16
N ASN A 63 12.60 9.14 -1.86
CA ASN A 63 13.60 9.75 -2.72
C ASN A 63 15.00 9.17 -2.52
N GLU A 64 15.31 8.73 -1.30
CA GLU A 64 16.61 8.16 -0.91
C GLU A 64 16.68 6.63 -1.15
N SER A 65 15.53 5.95 -1.26
CA SER A 65 15.46 4.49 -1.44
C SER A 65 16.12 4.04 -2.74
N VAL A 66 17.07 3.11 -2.58
CA VAL A 66 17.79 2.44 -3.66
C VAL A 66 16.94 1.33 -4.28
N SER A 67 16.12 0.61 -3.49
CA SER A 67 15.24 -0.44 -3.99
C SER A 67 13.95 0.13 -4.58
N ARG A 68 13.55 -0.39 -5.75
CA ARG A 68 12.29 -0.04 -6.42
C ARG A 68 11.07 -0.49 -5.61
N PHE A 69 11.18 -1.65 -4.95
CA PHE A 69 10.17 -2.19 -4.04
C PHE A 69 9.95 -1.26 -2.84
N SER A 70 11.02 -0.86 -2.15
CA SER A 70 10.93 0.07 -1.02
C SER A 70 10.34 1.42 -1.45
N ARG A 71 10.67 1.90 -2.64
CA ARG A 71 10.07 3.11 -3.21
C ARG A 71 8.57 2.95 -3.45
N ALA A 72 8.13 1.84 -4.04
CA ALA A 72 6.71 1.55 -4.23
C ALA A 72 5.97 1.51 -2.88
N MET A 73 6.55 0.84 -1.87
CA MET A 73 6.00 0.78 -0.52
C MET A 73 5.87 2.18 0.11
N CYS A 74 6.89 3.03 -0.03
CA CYS A 74 6.84 4.42 0.46
C CYS A 74 5.70 5.21 -0.20
N ILE A 75 5.50 5.07 -1.52
CA ILE A 75 4.43 5.78 -2.23
C ILE A 75 3.06 5.27 -1.77
N ALA A 76 2.89 3.96 -1.62
CA ALA A 76 1.65 3.38 -1.09
C ALA A 76 1.36 3.85 0.34
N ALA A 77 2.38 3.93 1.20
CA ALA A 77 2.26 4.48 2.55
C ALA A 77 1.89 5.98 2.53
N GLN A 78 2.41 6.76 1.60
CA GLN A 78 1.99 8.16 1.42
C GLN A 78 0.52 8.25 1.00
N ILE A 79 0.04 7.39 0.10
CA ILE A 79 -1.38 7.34 -0.26
C ILE A 79 -2.21 7.02 0.98
N TYR A 80 -1.82 6.03 1.78
CA TYR A 80 -2.48 5.71 3.04
C TYR A 80 -2.49 6.91 3.99
N ALA A 81 -1.36 7.55 4.25
CA ALA A 81 -1.27 8.72 5.13
C ALA A 81 -2.24 9.83 4.69
N ASN A 82 -2.28 10.15 3.40
CA ASN A 82 -3.14 11.21 2.89
C ASN A 82 -4.63 10.81 2.90
N ARG A 83 -4.96 9.55 2.59
CA ARG A 83 -6.35 9.06 2.56
C ARG A 83 -6.92 8.81 3.95
N VAL A 84 -6.15 8.18 4.82
CA VAL A 84 -6.60 7.68 6.13
C VAL A 84 -6.26 8.65 7.24
N LEU A 85 -5.05 9.23 7.27
CA LEU A 85 -4.62 10.12 8.37
C LEU A 85 -4.96 11.60 8.10
N ARG A 86 -5.08 12.03 6.85
CA ARG A 86 -5.53 13.40 6.48
C ARG A 86 -6.96 13.48 5.95
N THR A 87 -7.62 12.34 5.80
CA THR A 87 -9.01 12.24 5.30
C THR A 87 -9.23 13.02 3.99
N PHE A 88 -8.23 13.11 3.12
CA PHE A 88 -8.40 13.75 1.81
C PHE A 88 -9.48 13.01 1.02
N GLU A 89 -10.29 13.74 0.26
CA GLU A 89 -11.43 13.18 -0.48
C GLU A 89 -11.02 12.30 -1.67
N ARG A 90 -11.96 11.40 -2.06
CA ARG A 90 -11.72 10.48 -3.18
C ARG A 90 -11.59 11.29 -4.46
N GLY A 91 -10.55 10.98 -5.23
CA GLY A 91 -10.24 11.74 -6.43
C GLY A 91 -9.55 13.07 -6.16
N ASN A 92 -8.96 13.29 -5.00
CA ASN A 92 -7.95 14.34 -4.86
C ASN A 92 -6.84 14.17 -5.95
N LEU A 93 -6.51 15.24 -6.67
CA LEU A 93 -5.54 15.18 -7.77
C LEU A 93 -4.15 14.74 -7.29
N PHE A 94 -3.69 15.23 -6.15
CA PHE A 94 -2.37 14.86 -5.62
C PHE A 94 -2.29 13.35 -5.33
N ILE A 95 -3.32 12.78 -4.71
CA ILE A 95 -3.37 11.33 -4.45
C ILE A 95 -3.43 10.54 -5.77
N HIS A 96 -4.15 11.04 -6.78
CA HIS A 96 -4.18 10.42 -8.10
C HIS A 96 -2.79 10.36 -8.74
N HIS A 97 -2.01 11.45 -8.67
CA HIS A 97 -0.63 11.46 -9.16
C HIS A 97 0.28 10.51 -8.37
N LEU A 98 0.07 10.37 -7.05
CA LEU A 98 0.77 9.35 -6.27
C LEU A 98 0.41 7.94 -6.76
N ALA A 99 -0.85 7.67 -7.09
CA ALA A 99 -1.27 6.37 -7.62
C ALA A 99 -0.63 6.08 -9.00
N GLU A 100 -0.49 7.07 -9.88
CA GLU A 100 0.24 6.90 -11.14
C GLU A 100 1.72 6.59 -10.93
N ARG A 101 2.37 7.28 -10.00
CA ARG A 101 3.76 7.01 -9.61
C ARG A 101 3.89 5.62 -9.00
N LEU A 102 2.93 5.20 -8.19
CA LEU A 102 2.90 3.87 -7.59
C LEU A 102 2.78 2.78 -8.66
N LYS A 103 1.89 2.94 -9.65
CA LYS A 103 1.76 2.00 -10.77
C LYS A 103 3.11 1.80 -11.44
N LYS A 104 3.79 2.88 -11.82
CA LYS A 104 5.13 2.81 -12.45
C LYS A 104 6.15 2.09 -11.55
N ALA A 105 6.14 2.37 -10.25
CA ALA A 105 7.07 1.74 -9.31
C ALA A 105 6.79 0.24 -9.12
N ILE A 106 5.53 -0.18 -9.12
CA ILE A 106 5.14 -1.59 -9.08
C ILE A 106 5.55 -2.28 -10.38
N GLU A 107 5.26 -1.70 -11.55
CA GLU A 107 5.69 -2.26 -12.85
C GLU A 107 7.19 -2.51 -12.87
N GLN A 108 8.00 -1.53 -12.47
CA GLN A 108 9.45 -1.69 -12.38
C GLN A 108 9.92 -2.73 -11.35
N THR A 109 9.12 -2.95 -10.30
CA THR A 109 9.40 -3.98 -9.29
C THR A 109 9.10 -5.37 -9.87
N LEU A 110 8.01 -5.51 -10.63
CA LEU A 110 7.65 -6.75 -11.34
C LEU A 110 8.67 -7.07 -12.44
N ASP A 111 9.23 -6.07 -13.12
CA ASP A 111 10.32 -6.26 -14.06
C ASP A 111 11.57 -6.84 -13.38
N ASP A 112 11.94 -6.36 -12.18
CA ASP A 112 13.06 -6.93 -11.42
C ASP A 112 12.83 -8.41 -11.04
N ILE A 113 11.56 -8.79 -10.81
CA ILE A 113 11.15 -10.17 -10.52
C ILE A 113 11.23 -11.03 -11.78
N ALA A 114 10.76 -10.50 -12.90
CA ALA A 114 10.84 -11.14 -14.21
C ALA A 114 12.26 -11.50 -14.61
N GLU A 115 13.21 -10.63 -14.28
CA GLU A 115 14.64 -10.81 -14.55
C GLU A 115 15.32 -11.83 -13.62
N GLY A 116 14.57 -12.46 -12.70
CA GLY A 116 15.01 -13.60 -11.89
C GLY A 116 15.02 -13.35 -10.38
N ALA A 117 14.53 -12.21 -9.89
CA ALA A 117 14.34 -12.04 -8.45
C ALA A 117 13.13 -12.86 -7.97
N GLN A 118 13.32 -13.68 -6.93
CA GLN A 118 12.22 -14.44 -6.34
C GLN A 118 11.47 -13.58 -5.32
N MET A 119 10.14 -13.55 -5.42
CA MET A 119 9.28 -13.00 -4.37
C MET A 119 8.96 -14.07 -3.33
N ASN A 120 9.18 -13.74 -2.06
CA ASN A 120 8.63 -14.52 -0.96
C ASN A 120 7.16 -14.13 -0.70
N LYS A 121 6.49 -14.90 0.16
CA LYS A 121 5.08 -14.68 0.51
C LYS A 121 4.82 -13.29 1.11
N GLU A 122 5.71 -12.77 1.95
CA GLU A 122 5.54 -11.45 2.57
C GLU A 122 5.60 -10.33 1.53
N GLN A 123 6.52 -10.43 0.57
CA GLN A 123 6.64 -9.48 -0.53
C GLN A 123 5.39 -9.51 -1.43
N LEU A 124 4.79 -10.70 -1.67
CA LEU A 124 3.54 -10.81 -2.42
C LEU A 124 2.40 -10.07 -1.71
N MET A 125 2.32 -10.24 -0.40
CA MET A 125 1.33 -9.56 0.43
C MET A 125 1.55 -8.04 0.42
N SER A 126 2.80 -7.58 0.40
CA SER A 126 3.13 -6.16 0.25
C SER A 126 2.72 -5.62 -1.12
N VAL A 127 2.95 -6.35 -2.21
CA VAL A 127 2.48 -5.94 -3.55
C VAL A 127 0.97 -5.90 -3.63
N LEU A 128 0.27 -6.85 -3.00
CA LEU A 128 -1.18 -6.83 -2.88
C LEU A 128 -1.63 -5.56 -2.13
N TRP A 129 -1.04 -5.27 -0.96
CA TRP A 129 -1.37 -4.07 -0.20
C TRP A 129 -1.07 -2.77 -0.95
N MET A 130 0.08 -2.67 -1.63
CA MET A 130 0.41 -1.54 -2.49
C MET A 130 -0.65 -1.36 -3.59
N SER A 131 -1.07 -2.46 -4.22
CA SER A 131 -2.09 -2.45 -5.27
C SER A 131 -3.44 -1.95 -4.74
N VAL A 132 -3.81 -2.37 -3.52
CA VAL A 132 -5.00 -1.88 -2.82
C VAL A 132 -4.91 -0.38 -2.53
N MET A 133 -3.77 0.11 -2.03
CA MET A 133 -3.56 1.54 -1.81
C MET A 133 -3.64 2.34 -3.12
N GLY A 134 -3.06 1.83 -4.20
CA GLY A 134 -3.19 2.42 -5.52
C GLY A 134 -4.65 2.49 -6.00
N ALA A 135 -5.42 1.41 -5.81
CA ALA A 135 -6.84 1.40 -6.13
C ALA A 135 -7.60 2.47 -5.34
N VAL A 136 -7.36 2.57 -4.02
CA VAL A 136 -7.95 3.58 -3.13
C VAL A 136 -7.57 5.01 -3.54
N GLY A 137 -6.32 5.21 -3.97
CA GLY A 137 -5.82 6.52 -4.40
C GLY A 137 -6.26 6.95 -5.80
N SER A 138 -6.68 5.99 -6.63
CA SER A 138 -7.08 6.23 -8.01
C SER A 138 -8.54 6.71 -8.16
N ARG A 139 -8.80 7.55 -9.16
CA ARG A 139 -10.15 7.91 -9.62
C ARG A 139 -10.71 6.77 -10.49
N ASN A 140 -12.02 6.74 -10.68
CA ASN A 140 -12.64 5.84 -11.66
C ASN A 140 -11.98 6.01 -13.03
N GLY A 141 -11.67 4.92 -13.72
CA GLY A 141 -10.99 4.92 -15.01
C GLY A 141 -9.90 3.87 -15.13
N PRO A 142 -9.03 3.98 -16.16
CA PRO A 142 -8.05 2.95 -16.50
C PRO A 142 -7.04 2.64 -15.39
N LEU A 143 -6.59 3.67 -14.66
CA LEU A 143 -5.64 3.49 -13.56
C LEU A 143 -6.25 2.64 -12.42
N ARG A 144 -7.51 2.90 -12.06
CA ARG A 144 -8.23 2.10 -11.06
C ARG A 144 -8.44 0.68 -11.54
N ALA A 145 -8.87 0.49 -12.78
CA ALA A 145 -9.07 -0.83 -13.37
C ALA A 145 -7.78 -1.66 -13.34
N TRP A 146 -6.62 -1.04 -13.63
CA TRP A 146 -5.31 -1.68 -13.54
C TRP A 146 -5.01 -2.17 -12.12
N PHE A 147 -5.18 -1.31 -11.11
CA PHE A 147 -4.96 -1.71 -9.71
C PHE A 147 -5.95 -2.78 -9.26
N VAL A 148 -7.22 -2.69 -9.63
CA VAL A 148 -8.24 -3.71 -9.31
C VAL A 148 -7.85 -5.06 -9.93
N GLY A 149 -7.36 -5.08 -11.17
CA GLY A 149 -6.83 -6.29 -11.81
C GLY A 149 -5.66 -6.89 -11.02
N MET A 150 -4.69 -6.07 -10.61
CA MET A 150 -3.57 -6.49 -9.77
C MET A 150 -4.03 -7.08 -8.43
N VAL A 151 -4.99 -6.43 -7.77
CA VAL A 151 -5.56 -6.91 -6.51
C VAL A 151 -6.23 -8.26 -6.71
N ARG A 152 -7.01 -8.42 -7.78
CA ARG A 152 -7.72 -9.66 -8.09
C ARG A 152 -6.75 -10.82 -8.33
N SER A 153 -5.76 -10.64 -9.20
CA SER A 153 -4.77 -11.69 -9.46
C SER A 153 -3.95 -12.01 -8.21
N GLY A 154 -3.58 -10.99 -7.41
CA GLY A 154 -2.92 -11.20 -6.14
C GLY A 154 -3.77 -12.03 -5.16
N CYS A 155 -5.08 -11.74 -5.07
CA CYS A 155 -6.02 -12.53 -4.27
C CYS A 155 -6.14 -13.97 -4.77
N TYR A 156 -6.25 -14.19 -6.09
CA TYR A 156 -6.30 -15.52 -6.68
C TYR A 156 -5.05 -16.34 -6.32
N ASN A 157 -3.86 -15.78 -6.52
CA ASN A 157 -2.58 -16.41 -6.22
C ASN A 157 -2.38 -16.67 -4.71
N ALA A 158 -2.94 -15.81 -3.86
CA ALA A 158 -2.91 -15.96 -2.41
C ALA A 158 -4.02 -16.88 -1.85
N GLY A 159 -4.92 -17.40 -2.69
CA GLY A 159 -6.05 -18.22 -2.26
C GLY A 159 -7.13 -17.43 -1.48
N VAL A 160 -7.19 -16.12 -1.69
CA VAL A 160 -8.13 -15.20 -1.03
C VAL A 160 -9.39 -15.06 -1.87
N SER A 161 -10.44 -15.78 -1.48
CA SER A 161 -11.71 -15.83 -2.24
C SER A 161 -12.88 -15.09 -1.59
N THR A 162 -12.68 -14.51 -0.40
CA THR A 162 -13.74 -13.85 0.37
C THR A 162 -13.30 -12.50 0.90
N SER A 163 -14.28 -11.61 1.11
CA SER A 163 -14.04 -10.27 1.66
C SER A 163 -13.37 -10.32 3.04
N SER A 164 -13.79 -11.27 3.89
CA SER A 164 -13.21 -11.45 5.22
C SER A 164 -11.76 -11.96 5.17
N ALA A 165 -11.45 -12.89 4.26
CA ALA A 165 -10.07 -13.34 4.05
C ALA A 165 -9.19 -12.20 3.53
N PHE A 166 -9.72 -11.37 2.63
CA PHE A 166 -9.05 -10.19 2.11
C PHE A 166 -8.78 -9.15 3.20
N GLU A 167 -9.77 -8.85 4.03
CA GLU A 167 -9.62 -7.96 5.18
C GLU A 167 -8.63 -8.51 6.21
N SER A 168 -8.62 -9.82 6.46
CA SER A 168 -7.67 -10.47 7.37
C SER A 168 -6.22 -10.37 6.87
N VAL A 169 -6.03 -10.64 5.57
CA VAL A 169 -4.74 -10.52 4.86
C VAL A 169 -4.18 -9.11 4.92
N LEU A 170 -5.04 -8.10 4.74
CA LEU A 170 -4.63 -6.70 4.80
C LEU A 170 -4.54 -6.18 6.24
N GLY A 171 -5.27 -6.80 7.18
CA GLY A 171 -5.30 -6.45 8.60
C GLY A 171 -3.94 -6.57 9.30
N SER A 172 -3.07 -7.48 8.82
CA SER A 172 -1.67 -7.55 9.27
C SER A 172 -0.79 -6.42 8.74
N MET A 173 -1.30 -5.60 7.81
CA MET A 173 -0.64 -4.41 7.26
C MET A 173 -1.39 -3.14 7.67
N LEU A 174 -1.09 -2.00 7.04
CA LEU A 174 -1.82 -0.75 7.22
C LEU A 174 -3.22 -0.88 6.61
N TRP A 175 -4.16 -1.40 7.39
CA TRP A 175 -5.57 -1.48 7.05
C TRP A 175 -6.40 -0.83 8.16
N SER A 176 -7.34 0.03 7.77
CA SER A 176 -8.28 0.62 8.71
C SER A 176 -9.69 0.39 8.20
N GLU A 177 -10.39 -0.56 8.82
CA GLU A 177 -11.78 -0.85 8.51
C GLU A 177 -12.66 0.40 8.59
N ARG A 178 -12.41 1.23 9.61
CA ARG A 178 -13.15 2.46 9.89
C ARG A 178 -12.82 3.57 8.90
N SER A 179 -11.54 3.83 8.66
CA SER A 179 -11.11 4.97 7.84
C SER A 179 -11.27 4.73 6.34
N LEU A 180 -11.24 3.47 5.89
CA LEU A 180 -11.51 3.13 4.49
C LEU A 180 -13.01 2.93 4.21
N GLY A 181 -13.80 2.63 5.24
CA GLY A 181 -15.27 2.67 5.22
C GLY A 181 -15.90 2.10 3.94
N LYS A 182 -16.57 2.98 3.17
CA LYS A 182 -17.27 2.62 1.91
C LYS A 182 -16.32 2.27 0.76
N ASP A 183 -15.11 2.80 0.73
CA ASP A 183 -14.16 2.53 -0.35
C ASP A 183 -13.69 1.08 -0.33
N ARG A 184 -13.59 0.48 0.85
CA ARG A 184 -13.30 -0.95 1.03
C ARG A 184 -14.35 -1.83 0.37
N ILE A 185 -15.62 -1.59 0.70
CA ILE A 185 -16.74 -2.36 0.17
C ILE A 185 -16.85 -2.18 -1.34
N ALA A 186 -16.68 -0.94 -1.83
CA ALA A 186 -16.68 -0.65 -3.26
C ALA A 186 -15.52 -1.37 -3.98
N LEU A 187 -14.31 -1.32 -3.42
CA LEU A 187 -13.15 -2.00 -3.98
C LEU A 187 -13.36 -3.52 -4.04
N TRP A 188 -13.84 -4.14 -2.97
CA TRP A 188 -14.09 -5.59 -2.97
C TRP A 188 -15.12 -5.99 -4.02
N LYS A 189 -16.22 -5.24 -4.16
CA LYS A 189 -17.21 -5.48 -5.22
C LYS A 189 -16.58 -5.38 -6.61
N GLU A 190 -15.69 -4.43 -6.85
CA GLU A 190 -14.99 -4.30 -8.13
C GLU A 190 -14.02 -5.47 -8.38
N VAL A 191 -13.37 -5.99 -7.33
CA VAL A 191 -12.52 -7.19 -7.42
C VAL A 191 -13.34 -8.43 -7.75
N GLU A 192 -14.52 -8.59 -7.15
CA GLU A 192 -15.44 -9.69 -7.45
C GLU A 192 -16.03 -9.60 -8.88
N GLN A 193 -16.37 -8.38 -9.33
CA GLN A 193 -17.12 -8.14 -10.56
C GLN A 193 -16.25 -7.88 -11.80
N GLY A 194 -14.96 -7.56 -11.64
CA GLY A 194 -14.10 -7.23 -12.77
C GLY A 194 -13.95 -8.39 -13.76
N GLU A 195 -13.34 -8.12 -14.92
CA GLU A 195 -12.72 -9.15 -15.76
C GLU A 195 -11.26 -9.32 -15.33
N ALA A 196 -10.71 -10.53 -15.41
CA ALA A 196 -9.32 -10.76 -15.03
C ALA A 196 -8.42 -10.14 -16.10
N CYS A 197 -7.74 -9.03 -15.77
CA CYS A 197 -6.48 -8.72 -16.42
C CYS A 197 -5.47 -9.54 -15.64
N ASP A 198 -4.80 -10.51 -16.28
CA ASP A 198 -3.86 -11.40 -15.59
C ASP A 198 -2.39 -11.01 -15.87
N PRO A 199 -1.86 -9.96 -15.21
CA PRO A 199 -0.45 -9.62 -15.28
C PRO A 199 0.43 -10.64 -14.53
N TRP A 200 -0.18 -11.63 -13.86
CA TRP A 200 0.52 -12.67 -13.13
C TRP A 200 0.56 -14.02 -13.84
N SER A 201 -0.15 -14.18 -14.97
CA SER A 201 -0.15 -15.39 -15.81
C SER A 201 1.22 -15.85 -16.32
N LEU A 202 2.24 -15.02 -16.16
CA LEU A 202 3.62 -15.29 -16.57
C LEU A 202 4.52 -15.77 -15.41
N TRP A 203 4.01 -15.88 -14.18
CA TRP A 203 4.81 -16.17 -12.97
C TRP A 203 4.28 -17.36 -12.17
#